data_AF-A0A226E387-F1
#
_entry.id   AF-A0A226E387-F1
#
_cell.length_a   1.000
_cell.length_b   1.000
_cell.length_c   1.000
_cell.angle_alpha   90.00
_cell.angle_beta   90.00
_cell.angle_gamma   90.00
#
_symmetry.space_group_name_H-M   'P 1'
#
loop_
_entity.id
_entity.type
_entity.pdbx_description
1 polymer ?
#
loop_
_entity_poly.entity_id
_entity_poly.type
_entity_poly.pdbx_seq_one_letter_code
_entity_poly.pdbx_strand_id
1 'polypeptide(L)'
;MKFRQSSVVAWIVGVVLLCDAVSAIGTHYKSDRSQLLKEEYEPTFQNSSYFDNAEFALSSRERHFRQSKFFPLFTIIRFTNEVCRTSSEEHGICHTKTQCAAAGGLALGNCAQGLGVCCRFVVQCGAIITQNGTSFQSPNYPSRFTPTDGSNVCQVRVRRPHNVCQLRLNFIALDIDGPVPAPTATNTAPNDAGACKTDSLAITASGGTVPNLCGNLNGQHIYIDYGTSDTITLNLLMSGTVQRERVWNIEILTIPCLSVVRAPPGCLQYFTGISGQVQSFNFQGGTHLSNMDYSICVRPEDGMRFIDWAPCSPGDVRISGSPATSPTMPMPCGAAATPIPDYLIIMGGVSYPMGTPTAAIPSGTSITDRFCDLTFPSAVTSAYVRSSVRPFILHFRTDSNEIAAANMDASVGFCLRWQQNPQ
;
A
#
# COMPACT_ATOMS: atom_id res chain seq x y z
N MET A 1 -56.36 -49.45 9.47
CA MET A 1 -57.10 -50.39 8.59
C MET A 1 -56.45 -50.36 7.21
N LYS A 2 -55.96 -51.51 6.73
CA LYS A 2 -55.63 -51.95 5.34
C LYS A 2 -54.86 -50.96 4.41
N PHE A 3 -53.58 -51.17 4.06
CA PHE A 3 -53.01 -52.07 3.02
C PHE A 3 -53.82 -52.05 1.69
N ARG A 4 -53.25 -51.86 0.49
CA ARG A 4 -52.17 -52.64 -0.18
C ARG A 4 -51.79 -52.00 -1.55
N GLN A 5 -50.48 -51.91 -1.89
CA GLN A 5 -49.75 -52.65 -2.98
C GLN A 5 -49.71 -51.95 -4.36
N SER A 6 -48.60 -51.85 -5.13
CA SER A 6 -47.53 -52.82 -5.46
C SER A 6 -46.24 -52.13 -5.99
N SER A 7 -45.03 -52.50 -5.53
CA SER A 7 -43.96 -53.33 -6.20
C SER A 7 -42.88 -52.48 -6.94
N VAL A 8 -41.55 -52.65 -6.86
CA VAL A 8 -40.59 -53.80 -6.84
C VAL A 8 -39.22 -53.32 -6.24
N VAL A 9 -38.70 -53.79 -5.09
CA VAL A 9 -37.61 -54.78 -4.79
C VAL A 9 -36.31 -54.65 -5.67
N ALA A 10 -35.20 -54.02 -5.24
CA ALA A 10 -34.11 -54.39 -4.29
C ALA A 10 -32.92 -55.21 -4.87
N TRP A 11 -31.68 -54.70 -4.72
CA TRP A 11 -30.35 -55.36 -4.55
C TRP A 11 -29.30 -54.22 -4.26
N ILE A 12 -28.99 -53.81 -3.01
CA ILE A 12 -28.03 -54.32 -1.99
C ILE A 12 -26.53 -54.04 -2.27
N VAL A 13 -26.02 -53.03 -1.53
CA VAL A 13 -24.76 -52.92 -0.75
C VAL A 13 -23.40 -52.92 -1.48
N GLY A 14 -22.73 -51.75 -1.46
CA GLY A 14 -21.32 -51.55 -1.80
C GLY A 14 -20.59 -50.65 -0.79
N VAL A 15 -20.04 -51.29 0.24
CA VAL A 15 -18.79 -51.03 0.97
C VAL A 15 -18.39 -49.58 1.30
N VAL A 16 -18.64 -49.23 2.57
CA VAL A 16 -17.87 -48.28 3.39
C VAL A 16 -16.63 -49.01 3.92
N LEU A 17 -15.47 -48.34 3.93
CA LEU A 17 -14.18 -48.61 4.61
C LEU A 17 -13.01 -48.67 3.62
N LEU A 18 -12.15 -47.65 3.66
CA LEU A 18 -10.68 -47.72 3.43
C LEU A 18 -10.11 -46.29 3.51
N CYS A 19 -9.84 -45.82 4.73
CA CYS A 19 -8.90 -44.73 4.98
C CYS A 19 -8.38 -44.89 6.40
N ASP A 20 -7.48 -45.85 6.59
CA ASP A 20 -6.59 -45.95 7.75
C ASP A 20 -5.56 -47.05 7.45
N ALA A 21 -4.28 -46.65 7.32
CA ALA A 21 -3.06 -47.43 7.59
C ALA A 21 -1.92 -47.05 6.64
N VAL A 22 -1.11 -46.05 7.00
CA VAL A 22 0.36 -46.15 6.85
C VAL A 22 1.01 -45.37 8.00
N SER A 23 1.27 -46.07 9.10
CA SER A 23 2.25 -45.65 10.10
C SER A 23 3.00 -46.89 10.60
N ALA A 24 4.32 -46.73 10.77
CA ALA A 24 5.30 -47.64 11.38
C ALA A 24 5.89 -48.79 10.54
N ILE A 25 7.05 -48.54 9.90
CA ILE A 25 8.29 -49.37 9.87
C ILE A 25 9.42 -48.37 9.48
N GLY A 26 10.60 -48.23 10.08
CA GLY A 26 11.29 -48.91 11.16
C GLY A 26 12.62 -48.16 11.44
N THR A 27 13.14 -48.39 12.64
CA THR A 27 14.36 -47.85 13.25
C THR A 27 15.68 -48.38 12.65
N HIS A 28 16.76 -47.61 12.86
CA HIS A 28 18.21 -47.92 12.84
C HIS A 28 19.04 -47.32 11.68
N TYR A 29 19.77 -46.23 11.97
CA TYR A 29 21.24 -46.26 11.90
C TYR A 29 21.83 -45.07 12.69
N LYS A 30 22.68 -45.37 13.68
CA LYS A 30 23.57 -44.43 14.35
C LYS A 30 24.98 -44.91 13.98
N SER A 31 25.78 -44.07 13.32
CA SER A 31 27.24 -44.19 13.37
C SER A 31 27.87 -42.85 13.06
N ASP A 32 28.76 -42.49 13.96
CA ASP A 32 29.62 -41.33 14.01
C ASP A 32 30.75 -41.40 12.95
N ARG A 33 31.38 -40.23 12.72
CA ARG A 33 32.80 -40.00 12.38
C ARG A 33 33.07 -39.00 11.23
N SER A 34 33.16 -37.74 11.64
CA SER A 34 34.25 -36.77 11.44
C SER A 34 34.98 -36.62 10.08
N GLN A 35 35.13 -35.33 9.75
CA GLN A 35 36.13 -34.66 8.88
C GLN A 35 35.87 -34.72 7.38
N LEU A 36 35.61 -33.53 6.79
CA LEU A 36 36.50 -32.91 5.79
C LEU A 36 36.09 -31.44 5.56
N LEU A 37 36.97 -30.57 6.06
CA LEU A 37 37.41 -29.26 5.58
C LEU A 37 36.42 -28.08 5.47
N LYS A 38 36.73 -27.11 6.34
CA LYS A 38 36.40 -25.69 6.28
C LYS A 38 36.98 -25.07 5.00
N GLU A 39 36.20 -24.21 4.35
CA GLU A 39 36.75 -23.01 3.73
C GLU A 39 35.73 -21.87 3.91
N GLU A 40 36.18 -20.90 4.69
CA GLU A 40 35.47 -19.69 5.12
C GLU A 40 35.92 -18.58 4.16
N TYR A 41 34.98 -17.94 3.47
CA TYR A 41 35.26 -16.75 2.68
C TYR A 41 34.20 -15.69 2.97
N GLU A 42 34.53 -14.79 3.89
CA GLU A 42 33.85 -13.50 4.07
C GLU A 42 34.26 -12.54 2.94
N PRO A 43 33.32 -11.81 2.31
CA PRO A 43 33.66 -10.63 1.55
C PRO A 43 33.50 -9.38 2.41
N THR A 44 34.64 -8.81 2.80
CA THR A 44 34.76 -7.43 3.27
C THR A 44 34.31 -6.44 2.19
N PHE A 45 33.38 -5.56 2.54
CA PHE A 45 32.88 -4.46 1.73
C PHE A 45 33.88 -3.29 1.78
N GLN A 46 34.55 -2.98 0.66
CA GLN A 46 35.28 -1.73 0.49
C GLN A 46 34.84 -1.02 -0.79
N ASN A 47 34.41 0.23 -0.60
CA ASN A 47 34.18 1.23 -1.63
C ASN A 47 35.40 1.37 -2.54
N SER A 48 35.19 1.38 -3.85
CA SER A 48 36.18 1.89 -4.81
C SER A 48 35.48 2.65 -5.92
N SER A 49 35.39 3.97 -5.73
CA SER A 49 35.39 4.95 -6.80
C SER A 49 36.80 4.99 -7.39
N TYR A 50 37.00 4.50 -8.61
CA TYR A 50 38.26 4.68 -9.32
C TYR A 50 38.05 5.52 -10.58
N PHE A 51 38.60 6.73 -10.52
CA PHE A 51 38.87 7.62 -11.65
C PHE A 51 40.00 7.04 -12.49
N ASP A 52 39.89 7.11 -13.82
CA ASP A 52 41.07 7.13 -14.68
C ASP A 52 40.93 8.28 -15.69
N ASN A 53 41.76 9.31 -15.48
CA ASN A 53 42.08 10.34 -16.45
C ASN A 53 43.26 9.84 -17.29
N ALA A 54 43.06 9.68 -18.59
CA ALA A 54 44.18 9.51 -19.53
C ALA A 54 44.35 10.80 -20.35
N GLU A 55 45.34 11.61 -19.97
CA GLU A 55 45.91 12.66 -20.81
C GLU A 55 46.58 12.03 -22.04
N PHE A 56 46.22 12.52 -23.23
CA PHE A 56 46.84 12.09 -24.49
C PHE A 56 47.88 13.14 -24.93
N ALA A 57 49.15 12.74 -24.97
CA ALA A 57 50.25 13.54 -25.51
C ALA A 57 50.15 13.62 -27.05
N LEU A 58 50.22 14.84 -27.59
CA LEU A 58 50.24 15.14 -29.02
C LEU A 58 51.64 14.90 -29.60
N SER A 59 51.74 13.99 -30.59
CA SER A 59 52.87 13.90 -31.51
C SER A 59 52.44 14.41 -32.88
N SER A 60 52.96 15.57 -33.27
CA SER A 60 52.77 16.18 -34.59
C SER A 60 53.49 15.41 -35.70
N ARG A 61 52.74 14.87 -36.65
CA ARG A 61 53.26 14.52 -37.99
C ARG A 61 52.34 15.12 -39.03
N GLU A 62 52.80 16.21 -39.64
CA GLU A 62 52.15 16.81 -40.80
C GLU A 62 52.24 15.85 -41.99
N ARG A 63 51.07 15.42 -42.47
CA ARG A 63 50.92 14.96 -43.85
C ARG A 63 49.63 15.56 -44.41
N HIS A 64 49.79 16.49 -45.34
CA HIS A 64 48.73 17.00 -46.18
C HIS A 64 48.12 15.86 -47.01
N PHE A 65 46.87 15.50 -46.71
CA PHE A 65 46.01 14.80 -47.66
C PHE A 65 44.64 15.51 -47.70
N ARG A 66 44.15 15.73 -48.92
CA ARG A 66 42.95 16.50 -49.24
C ARG A 66 41.68 15.91 -48.60
N GLN A 67 40.79 16.83 -48.23
CA GLN A 67 39.38 16.71 -47.86
C GLN A 67 38.73 15.33 -48.01
N SER A 68 38.44 14.69 -46.89
CA SER A 68 37.18 13.97 -46.71
C SER A 68 36.34 14.73 -45.70
N LYS A 69 35.10 15.06 -46.08
CA LYS A 69 34.10 15.56 -45.14
C LYS A 69 33.83 14.44 -44.13
N PHE A 70 34.44 14.53 -42.96
CA PHE A 70 34.10 13.69 -41.82
C PHE A 70 32.66 14.03 -41.42
N PHE A 71 31.72 13.15 -41.72
CA PHE A 71 30.43 13.14 -41.05
C PHE A 71 30.73 12.87 -39.57
N PRO A 72 30.33 13.75 -38.62
CA PRO A 72 30.52 13.46 -37.22
C PRO A 72 29.68 12.21 -36.92
N LEU A 73 30.37 11.12 -36.60
CA LEU A 73 29.77 9.92 -36.06
C LEU A 73 28.90 10.36 -34.88
N PHE A 74 27.59 10.17 -34.98
CA PHE A 74 26.65 10.50 -33.92
C PHE A 74 27.07 9.76 -32.65
N THR A 75 27.70 10.46 -31.71
CA THR A 75 27.99 9.93 -30.38
C THR A 75 26.65 9.78 -29.67
N ILE A 76 26.13 8.54 -29.62
CA ILE A 76 24.92 8.23 -28.87
C ILE A 76 25.29 8.32 -27.39
N ILE A 77 25.03 9.49 -26.80
CA ILE A 77 25.19 9.70 -25.36
C ILE A 77 24.13 8.83 -24.66
N ARG A 78 24.58 7.82 -23.91
CA ARG A 78 23.75 7.00 -23.04
C ARG A 78 24.12 7.34 -21.60
N PHE A 79 23.15 7.79 -20.84
CA PHE A 79 23.25 7.94 -19.39
C PHE A 79 22.14 7.13 -18.73
N THR A 80 22.34 6.76 -17.46
CA THR A 80 21.34 6.09 -16.63
C THR A 80 20.15 7.02 -16.42
N ASN A 81 18.93 6.48 -16.59
CA ASN A 81 17.70 7.22 -16.34
C ASN A 81 17.51 7.35 -14.82
N GLU A 82 18.06 8.41 -14.25
CA GLU A 82 17.97 8.72 -12.83
C GLU A 82 16.78 9.65 -12.54
N VAL A 83 16.27 9.61 -11.30
CA VAL A 83 15.24 10.55 -10.85
C VAL A 83 15.84 11.96 -10.85
N CYS A 84 15.12 12.91 -11.40
CA CYS A 84 15.50 14.31 -11.45
C CYS A 84 14.37 15.18 -10.88
N ARG A 85 14.70 16.43 -10.55
CA ARG A 85 13.72 17.44 -10.15
C ARG A 85 13.60 18.51 -11.20
N THR A 86 12.36 18.90 -11.49
CA THR A 86 12.06 20.05 -12.34
C THR A 86 12.35 21.35 -11.58
N SER A 87 12.33 22.48 -12.29
CA SER A 87 12.40 23.82 -11.67
C SER A 87 11.21 24.14 -10.76
N SER A 88 10.13 23.35 -10.82
CA SER A 88 8.95 23.43 -9.96
C SER A 88 9.01 22.45 -8.77
N GLU A 89 10.17 21.84 -8.50
CA GLU A 89 10.36 20.78 -7.47
C GLU A 89 9.51 19.53 -7.72
N GLU A 90 9.02 19.32 -8.94
CA GLU A 90 8.28 18.11 -9.31
C GLU A 90 9.27 17.01 -9.72
N HIS A 91 8.93 15.75 -9.45
CA HIS A 91 9.76 14.62 -9.83
C HIS A 91 9.59 14.27 -11.31
N GLY A 92 10.70 13.95 -11.96
CA GLY A 92 10.74 13.40 -13.32
C GLY A 92 11.85 12.37 -13.45
N ILE A 93 12.03 11.87 -14.66
CA ILE A 93 13.09 10.91 -15.00
C ILE A 93 14.02 11.55 -16.03
N CYS A 94 15.32 11.44 -15.80
CA CYS A 94 16.30 11.99 -16.72
C CYS A 94 16.29 11.20 -18.04
N HIS A 95 16.00 11.90 -19.14
CA HIS A 95 16.01 11.34 -20.49
C HIS A 95 16.73 12.27 -21.46
N THR A 96 17.18 11.76 -22.60
CA THR A 96 17.57 12.68 -23.69
C THR A 96 16.33 13.44 -24.17
N LYS A 97 16.52 14.66 -24.70
CA LYS A 97 15.40 15.48 -25.21
C LYS A 97 14.57 14.75 -26.26
N THR A 98 15.22 13.98 -27.14
CA THR A 98 14.56 13.20 -28.20
C THR A 98 13.78 12.03 -27.63
N GLN A 99 14.33 11.29 -26.66
CA GLN A 99 13.62 10.19 -25.99
C GLN A 99 12.40 10.69 -25.22
N CYS A 100 12.54 11.81 -24.50
CA CYS A 100 11.44 12.40 -23.74
C CYS A 100 10.27 12.76 -24.67
N ALA A 101 10.56 13.49 -25.76
CA ALA A 101 9.55 13.86 -26.75
C ALA A 101 8.94 12.64 -27.45
N ALA A 102 9.75 11.65 -27.83
CA ALA A 102 9.28 10.43 -28.50
C ALA A 102 8.38 9.57 -27.58
N ALA A 103 8.60 9.62 -26.27
CA ALA A 103 7.78 8.94 -25.28
C ALA A 103 6.53 9.75 -24.86
N GLY A 104 6.31 10.94 -25.44
CA GLY A 104 5.19 11.82 -25.10
C GLY A 104 5.36 12.57 -23.77
N GLY A 105 6.58 12.67 -23.26
CA GLY A 105 6.88 13.39 -22.04
C GLY A 105 7.17 14.88 -22.25
N LEU A 106 7.08 15.65 -21.17
CA LEU A 106 7.38 17.06 -21.10
C LEU A 106 8.81 17.25 -20.55
N ALA A 107 9.65 17.97 -21.31
CA ALA A 107 11.00 18.31 -20.90
C ALA A 107 10.98 19.52 -19.96
N LEU A 108 11.14 19.29 -18.65
CA LEU A 108 11.01 20.30 -17.60
C LEU A 108 12.31 20.43 -16.80
N GLY A 109 13.25 21.24 -17.31
CA GLY A 109 14.57 21.43 -16.69
C GLY A 109 15.62 20.46 -17.25
N ASN A 110 16.85 20.58 -16.75
CA ASN A 110 18.01 19.83 -17.23
C ASN A 110 18.48 18.81 -16.18
N CYS A 111 19.05 17.71 -16.64
CA CYS A 111 19.66 16.67 -15.80
C CYS A 111 20.95 16.15 -16.47
N ALA A 112 21.67 15.24 -15.82
CA ALA A 112 22.94 14.69 -16.31
C ALA A 112 23.92 15.78 -16.80
N GLN A 113 24.14 16.81 -15.98
CA GLN A 113 25.00 17.96 -16.28
C GLN A 113 24.64 18.71 -17.58
N GLY A 114 23.36 18.69 -17.97
CA GLY A 114 22.86 19.37 -19.16
C GLY A 114 22.82 18.50 -20.43
N LEU A 115 23.22 17.23 -20.34
CA LEU A 115 23.12 16.28 -21.45
C LEU A 115 21.71 15.69 -21.59
N GLY A 116 20.90 15.77 -20.53
CA GLY A 116 19.52 15.30 -20.48
C GLY A 116 18.53 16.39 -20.07
N VAL A 117 17.25 16.08 -20.25
CA VAL A 117 16.13 16.85 -19.75
C VAL A 117 15.43 16.07 -18.65
N CYS A 118 14.90 16.78 -17.66
CA CYS A 118 14.06 16.13 -16.66
C CYS A 118 12.67 15.89 -17.28
N CYS A 119 12.42 14.65 -17.68
CA CYS A 119 11.24 14.28 -18.43
C CYS A 119 10.11 13.88 -17.49
N ARG A 120 8.93 14.48 -17.70
CA ARG A 120 7.73 14.18 -16.91
C ARG A 120 6.61 13.69 -17.81
N PHE A 121 5.95 12.62 -17.40
CA PHE A 121 4.76 12.11 -18.09
C PHE A 121 3.52 12.56 -17.32
N VAL A 122 2.66 13.34 -17.96
CA VAL A 122 1.41 13.82 -17.39
C VAL A 122 0.27 13.42 -18.31
N VAL A 123 -0.80 12.87 -17.73
CA VAL A 123 -1.99 12.47 -18.48
C VAL A 123 -3.26 12.91 -17.78
N GLN A 124 -4.33 12.97 -18.55
CA GLN A 124 -5.69 13.26 -18.09
C GLN A 124 -6.63 12.12 -18.50
N CYS A 125 -7.92 12.30 -18.26
CA CYS A 125 -8.97 11.35 -18.60
C CYS A 125 -8.90 10.90 -20.08
N GLY A 126 -9.16 9.63 -20.34
CA GLY A 126 -9.15 9.00 -21.67
C GLY A 126 -7.80 8.39 -22.07
N ALA A 127 -6.72 8.67 -21.32
CA ALA A 127 -5.39 8.22 -21.69
C ALA A 127 -5.14 6.72 -21.44
N ILE A 128 -4.23 6.17 -22.24
CA ILE A 128 -3.58 4.87 -22.01
C ILE A 128 -2.14 5.15 -21.58
N ILE A 129 -1.81 4.73 -20.36
CA ILE A 129 -0.52 4.93 -19.72
C ILE A 129 0.36 3.72 -20.00
N THR A 130 1.53 3.99 -20.58
CA THR A 130 2.56 2.98 -20.91
C THR A 130 3.90 3.29 -20.25
N GLN A 131 4.10 4.50 -19.74
CA GLN A 131 5.34 4.97 -19.14
C GLN A 131 5.28 4.90 -17.61
N ASN A 132 6.38 4.48 -17.00
CA ASN A 132 6.55 4.49 -15.54
C ASN A 132 6.70 5.94 -15.03
N GLY A 133 6.20 6.24 -13.84
CA GLY A 133 6.29 7.57 -13.24
C GLY A 133 5.32 8.58 -13.87
N THR A 134 4.22 8.10 -14.46
CA THR A 134 3.21 8.97 -15.04
C THR A 134 2.33 9.59 -13.96
N SER A 135 2.18 10.90 -13.97
CA SER A 135 1.23 11.65 -13.13
C SER A 135 -0.13 11.72 -13.83
N PHE A 136 -1.15 11.10 -13.25
CA PHE A 136 -2.54 11.26 -13.67
C PHE A 136 -3.18 12.42 -12.92
N GLN A 137 -3.54 13.48 -13.63
CA GLN A 137 -3.92 14.77 -13.03
C GLN A 137 -5.34 15.20 -13.40
N SER A 138 -5.94 15.96 -12.49
CA SER A 138 -7.17 16.69 -12.75
C SER A 138 -6.96 17.82 -13.77
N PRO A 139 -8.02 18.26 -14.46
CA PRO A 139 -7.98 19.50 -15.23
C PRO A 139 -7.41 20.65 -14.38
N ASN A 140 -6.50 21.42 -14.96
CA ASN A 140 -5.87 22.60 -14.34
C ASN A 140 -5.09 22.34 -13.04
N TYR A 141 -4.71 21.10 -12.71
CA TYR A 141 -3.83 20.83 -11.57
C TYR A 141 -2.59 21.75 -11.61
N PRO A 142 -2.19 22.39 -10.48
CA PRO A 142 -2.60 22.12 -9.09
C PRO A 142 -3.88 22.82 -8.62
N SER A 143 -4.52 23.63 -9.46
CA SER A 143 -5.79 24.26 -9.11
C SER A 143 -6.88 23.21 -8.97
N ARG A 144 -7.80 23.45 -8.02
CA ARG A 144 -9.02 22.67 -7.90
C ARG A 144 -9.98 23.07 -9.01
N PHE A 145 -10.84 22.15 -9.43
CA PHE A 145 -11.86 22.41 -10.43
C PHE A 145 -13.22 21.87 -9.98
N THR A 146 -14.29 22.52 -10.44
CA THR A 146 -15.65 22.02 -10.29
C THR A 146 -16.07 21.38 -11.61
N PRO A 147 -16.48 20.10 -11.63
CA PRO A 147 -17.05 19.46 -12.81
C PRO A 147 -18.29 20.23 -13.27
N THR A 148 -18.26 20.75 -14.50
CA THR A 148 -19.35 21.54 -15.08
C THR A 148 -20.40 20.69 -15.79
N ASP A 149 -20.10 19.42 -16.07
CA ASP A 149 -20.84 18.62 -17.05
C ASP A 149 -21.45 17.34 -16.42
N GLY A 150 -22.55 17.43 -15.65
CA GLY A 150 -23.25 16.23 -15.15
C GLY A 150 -22.36 15.18 -14.42
N SER A 151 -22.83 13.92 -14.35
CA SER A 151 -22.03 12.80 -13.82
C SER A 151 -20.89 12.48 -14.79
N ASN A 152 -19.65 12.74 -14.40
CA ASN A 152 -18.46 12.54 -15.23
C ASN A 152 -17.68 11.30 -14.82
N VAL A 153 -17.50 10.38 -15.78
CA VAL A 153 -16.59 9.24 -15.65
C VAL A 153 -15.25 9.64 -16.26
N CYS A 154 -14.24 9.83 -15.42
CA CYS A 154 -12.87 10.07 -15.84
C CYS A 154 -12.06 8.77 -15.71
N GLN A 155 -11.64 8.22 -16.84
CA GLN A 155 -10.99 6.90 -16.88
C GLN A 155 -9.57 7.01 -17.43
N VAL A 156 -8.63 6.26 -16.85
CA VAL A 156 -7.33 5.97 -17.45
C VAL A 156 -7.03 4.48 -17.40
N ARG A 157 -6.29 3.97 -18.39
CA ARG A 157 -5.87 2.57 -18.46
C ARG A 157 -4.36 2.49 -18.37
N VAL A 158 -3.82 1.66 -17.49
CA VAL A 158 -2.39 1.42 -17.35
C VAL A 158 -2.05 0.08 -17.97
N ARG A 159 -1.34 0.10 -19.10
CA ARG A 159 -0.92 -1.12 -19.79
C ARG A 159 0.33 -1.68 -19.16
N ARG A 160 0.34 -2.99 -18.91
CA ARG A 160 1.44 -3.73 -18.28
C ARG A 160 2.69 -3.68 -19.17
N PRO A 161 3.80 -3.09 -18.70
CA PRO A 161 5.08 -3.23 -19.36
C PRO A 161 5.65 -4.65 -19.21
N HIS A 162 6.65 -5.01 -20.01
CA HIS A 162 7.34 -6.29 -19.85
C HIS A 162 7.96 -6.42 -18.45
N ASN A 163 7.86 -7.63 -17.86
CA ASN A 163 8.42 -7.98 -16.55
C ASN A 163 7.89 -7.14 -15.38
N VAL A 164 6.76 -6.44 -15.54
CA VAL A 164 6.05 -5.73 -14.46
C VAL A 164 4.91 -6.60 -13.95
N CYS A 165 4.81 -6.74 -12.64
CA CYS A 165 3.75 -7.52 -12.00
C CYS A 165 2.77 -6.66 -11.20
N GLN A 166 3.21 -5.48 -10.75
CA GLN A 166 2.47 -4.70 -9.77
C GLN A 166 2.56 -3.20 -10.09
N LEU A 167 1.52 -2.45 -9.73
CA LEU A 167 1.53 -0.99 -9.71
C LEU A 167 1.58 -0.51 -8.26
N ARG A 168 2.23 0.64 -8.06
CA ARG A 168 2.07 1.46 -6.87
C ARG A 168 1.46 2.79 -7.30
N LEU A 169 0.31 3.12 -6.73
CA LEU A 169 -0.33 4.43 -6.88
C LEU A 169 0.02 5.27 -5.67
N ASN A 170 0.67 6.41 -5.88
CA ASN A 170 0.90 7.40 -4.82
C ASN A 170 -0.08 8.56 -5.01
N PHE A 171 -0.85 8.87 -3.98
CA PHE A 171 -1.79 9.97 -3.98
C PHE A 171 -1.07 11.26 -3.55
N ILE A 172 -0.35 11.88 -4.49
CA ILE A 172 0.36 13.16 -4.24
C ILE A 172 -0.66 14.23 -3.85
N ALA A 173 -1.76 14.27 -4.59
CA ALA A 173 -3.01 14.91 -4.19
C ALA A 173 -4.16 14.01 -4.60
N LEU A 174 -5.12 13.78 -3.72
CA LEU A 174 -6.40 13.17 -4.04
C LEU A 174 -7.40 13.63 -3.01
N ASP A 175 -8.19 14.63 -3.40
CA ASP A 175 -9.25 15.21 -2.58
C ASP A 175 -10.48 15.40 -3.47
N ILE A 176 -11.36 14.40 -3.40
CA ILE A 176 -12.66 14.32 -4.09
C ILE A 176 -13.77 14.25 -3.03
N ASP A 177 -15.05 14.27 -3.44
CA ASP A 177 -16.14 14.25 -2.45
C ASP A 177 -15.99 13.08 -1.49
N GLY A 178 -16.27 13.36 -0.22
CA GLY A 178 -16.07 12.40 0.86
C GLY A 178 -17.11 11.28 0.86
N PRO A 179 -16.92 10.27 1.72
CA PRO A 179 -17.99 9.34 2.02
C PRO A 179 -19.15 10.06 2.71
N VAL A 180 -20.31 9.40 2.78
CA VAL A 180 -21.40 9.84 3.67
C VAL A 180 -20.83 9.99 5.10
N PRO A 181 -20.97 11.16 5.75
CA PRO A 181 -20.37 11.41 7.05
C PRO A 181 -20.83 10.41 8.11
N ALA A 182 -19.92 10.07 9.03
CA ALA A 182 -20.27 9.28 10.20
C ALA A 182 -21.35 10.00 11.04
N PRO A 183 -22.26 9.25 11.69
CA PRO A 183 -23.23 9.83 12.61
C PRO A 183 -22.55 10.57 13.76
N THR A 184 -23.27 11.53 14.33
CA THR A 184 -22.90 12.22 15.56
C THR A 184 -24.04 12.13 16.57
N ALA A 185 -23.80 12.51 17.83
CA ALA A 185 -24.86 12.56 18.84
C ALA A 185 -26.09 13.42 18.44
N THR A 186 -25.95 14.30 17.43
CA THR A 186 -27.03 15.16 16.92
C THR A 186 -27.65 14.66 15.61
N ASN A 187 -27.04 13.68 14.93
CA ASN A 187 -27.44 13.21 13.60
C ASN A 187 -27.58 11.68 13.60
N THR A 188 -28.77 11.17 13.35
CA THR A 188 -29.02 9.73 13.18
C THR A 188 -28.32 9.20 11.94
N ALA A 189 -27.62 8.07 12.07
CA ALA A 189 -26.89 7.45 10.98
C ALA A 189 -27.84 7.01 9.86
N PRO A 190 -27.60 7.42 8.61
CA PRO A 190 -28.11 6.66 7.48
C PRO A 190 -27.30 5.34 7.37
N ASN A 191 -27.93 4.27 6.90
CA ASN A 191 -27.31 2.93 6.71
C ASN A 191 -26.25 2.88 5.59
N ASP A 192 -25.63 4.01 5.30
CA ASP A 192 -24.64 4.20 4.25
C ASP A 192 -23.49 5.14 4.67
N ALA A 193 -23.35 5.43 5.98
CA ALA A 193 -22.17 6.08 6.51
C ALA A 193 -20.88 5.41 6.02
N GLY A 194 -19.86 6.20 5.74
CA GLY A 194 -18.60 5.71 5.16
C GLY A 194 -18.68 5.33 3.67
N ALA A 195 -19.86 5.35 3.03
CA ALA A 195 -19.99 4.95 1.63
C ALA A 195 -19.66 6.09 0.67
N CYS A 196 -18.86 5.79 -0.36
CA CYS A 196 -18.52 6.71 -1.44
C CYS A 196 -19.66 6.84 -2.47
N LYS A 197 -20.66 7.69 -2.19
CA LYS A 197 -21.88 7.83 -3.01
C LYS A 197 -21.75 8.87 -4.13
N THR A 198 -21.16 10.02 -3.83
CA THR A 198 -21.06 11.14 -4.78
C THR A 198 -19.90 10.96 -5.74
N ASP A 199 -18.70 10.76 -5.17
CA ASP A 199 -17.47 10.56 -5.91
C ASP A 199 -16.82 9.25 -5.46
N SER A 200 -16.15 8.55 -6.38
CA SER A 200 -15.32 7.40 -6.04
C SER A 200 -14.21 7.18 -7.06
N LEU A 201 -13.05 6.76 -6.57
CA LEU A 201 -11.99 6.13 -7.33
C LEU A 201 -12.22 4.61 -7.28
N ALA A 202 -12.72 4.05 -8.37
CA ALA A 202 -12.90 2.62 -8.56
C ALA A 202 -11.77 2.06 -9.43
N ILE A 203 -11.11 1.00 -8.96
CA ILE A 203 -9.97 0.41 -9.67
C ILE A 203 -10.30 -1.02 -10.07
N THR A 204 -10.18 -1.29 -11.36
CA THR A 204 -10.42 -2.63 -11.93
C THR A 204 -9.09 -3.27 -12.27
N ALA A 205 -8.79 -4.37 -11.59
CA ALA A 205 -7.60 -5.19 -11.79
C ALA A 205 -7.99 -6.67 -11.67
N SER A 206 -7.18 -7.56 -12.25
CA SER A 206 -7.39 -9.01 -12.13
C SER A 206 -6.58 -9.66 -11.00
N GLY A 207 -5.62 -8.93 -10.41
CA GLY A 207 -4.77 -9.43 -9.33
C GLY A 207 -5.40 -9.35 -7.94
N GLY A 208 -6.65 -8.89 -7.83
CA GLY A 208 -7.38 -8.78 -6.57
C GLY A 208 -8.44 -7.68 -6.64
N THR A 209 -9.30 -7.66 -5.63
CA THR A 209 -10.30 -6.60 -5.46
C THR A 209 -9.67 -5.41 -4.73
N VAL A 210 -9.82 -4.22 -5.30
CA VAL A 210 -9.43 -2.96 -4.65
C VAL A 210 -10.72 -2.26 -4.20
N PRO A 211 -10.85 -1.85 -2.93
CA PRO A 211 -12.03 -1.14 -2.47
C PRO A 211 -12.19 0.21 -3.20
N ASN A 212 -13.42 0.69 -3.30
CA ASN A 212 -13.68 2.04 -3.81
C ASN A 212 -13.18 3.06 -2.79
N LEU A 213 -12.46 4.08 -3.26
CA LEU A 213 -11.86 5.11 -2.41
C LEU A 213 -12.48 6.49 -2.69
N CYS A 214 -12.65 7.32 -1.67
CA CYS A 214 -13.13 8.70 -1.83
C CYS A 214 -12.65 9.60 -0.68
N GLY A 215 -12.95 10.89 -0.75
CA GLY A 215 -12.49 11.89 0.21
C GLY A 215 -11.03 12.29 0.04
N ASN A 216 -10.35 12.58 1.15
CA ASN A 216 -8.97 13.04 1.20
C ASN A 216 -8.00 11.88 1.51
N LEU A 217 -7.20 11.51 0.50
CA LEU A 217 -6.20 10.44 0.57
C LEU A 217 -4.76 10.97 0.39
N ASN A 218 -4.53 12.27 0.60
CA ASN A 218 -3.24 12.90 0.38
C ASN A 218 -2.11 12.20 1.17
N GLY A 219 -1.01 11.90 0.48
CA GLY A 219 0.17 11.26 1.05
C GLY A 219 0.03 9.74 1.27
N GLN A 220 -1.13 9.15 0.95
CA GLN A 220 -1.31 7.71 1.02
C GLN A 220 -0.94 7.04 -0.31
N HIS A 221 -0.79 5.71 -0.30
CA HIS A 221 -0.50 4.92 -1.49
C HIS A 221 -1.20 3.57 -1.44
N ILE A 222 -1.34 2.92 -2.59
CA ILE A 222 -1.81 1.54 -2.71
C ILE A 222 -1.00 0.73 -3.72
N TYR A 223 -0.96 -0.58 -3.52
CA TYR A 223 -0.33 -1.56 -4.40
C TYR A 223 -1.40 -2.43 -5.07
N ILE A 224 -1.22 -2.68 -6.37
CA ILE A 224 -2.22 -3.36 -7.19
C ILE A 224 -1.51 -4.33 -8.12
N ASP A 225 -1.80 -5.62 -7.97
CA ASP A 225 -1.25 -6.63 -8.86
C ASP A 225 -2.02 -6.67 -10.18
N TYR A 226 -1.28 -6.82 -11.28
CA TYR A 226 -1.91 -6.97 -12.59
C TYR A 226 -2.66 -8.30 -12.74
N GLY A 227 -2.31 -9.34 -11.98
CA GLY A 227 -2.92 -10.68 -12.07
C GLY A 227 -2.69 -11.36 -13.42
N THR A 228 -3.77 -11.79 -14.08
CA THR A 228 -3.75 -12.38 -15.43
C THR A 228 -3.97 -11.35 -16.55
N SER A 229 -4.45 -10.14 -16.23
CA SER A 229 -4.74 -9.07 -17.17
C SER A 229 -3.52 -8.21 -17.49
N ASP A 230 -3.38 -7.77 -18.72
CA ASP A 230 -2.34 -6.82 -19.14
C ASP A 230 -2.71 -5.36 -18.86
N THR A 231 -3.86 -5.09 -18.25
CA THR A 231 -4.37 -3.72 -18.08
C THR A 231 -5.01 -3.54 -16.70
N ILE A 232 -4.65 -2.47 -16.02
CA ILE A 232 -5.36 -1.98 -14.82
C ILE A 232 -6.09 -0.70 -15.19
N THR A 233 -7.36 -0.57 -14.82
CA THR A 233 -8.17 0.62 -15.14
C THR A 233 -8.50 1.39 -13.88
N LEU A 234 -8.23 2.70 -13.87
CA LEU A 234 -8.62 3.62 -12.82
C LEU A 234 -9.82 4.42 -13.34
N ASN A 235 -10.92 4.40 -12.59
CA ASN A 235 -12.13 5.14 -12.89
C ASN A 235 -12.43 6.12 -11.74
N LEU A 236 -12.31 7.40 -12.01
CA LEU A 236 -12.85 8.46 -11.16
C LEU A 236 -14.28 8.72 -11.59
N LEU A 237 -15.22 8.26 -10.77
CA LEU A 237 -16.65 8.53 -10.90
C LEU A 237 -16.93 9.79 -10.09
N MET A 238 -17.49 10.82 -10.71
CA MET A 238 -17.81 12.09 -10.05
C MET A 238 -19.25 12.50 -10.35
N SER A 239 -20.00 12.90 -9.33
CA SER A 239 -21.35 13.42 -9.53
C SER A 239 -21.34 14.91 -9.87
N GLY A 240 -22.08 15.29 -10.92
CA GLY A 240 -22.36 16.70 -11.25
C GLY A 240 -23.45 17.33 -10.37
N THR A 241 -24.10 16.57 -9.49
CA THR A 241 -25.14 17.09 -8.60
C THR A 241 -24.59 17.91 -7.43
N VAL A 242 -23.29 17.78 -7.15
CA VAL A 242 -22.60 18.48 -6.05
C VAL A 242 -21.57 19.46 -6.62
N GLN A 243 -21.72 20.73 -6.28
CA GLN A 243 -20.79 21.81 -6.60
C GLN A 243 -19.59 21.80 -5.63
N ARG A 244 -18.85 20.68 -5.61
CA ARG A 244 -17.62 20.52 -4.83
C ARG A 244 -16.41 20.59 -5.74
N GLU A 245 -15.43 21.38 -5.31
CA GLU A 245 -14.12 21.44 -5.93
C GLU A 245 -13.35 20.13 -5.71
N ARG A 246 -12.72 19.63 -6.77
CA ARG A 246 -11.96 18.38 -6.77
C ARG A 246 -10.55 18.63 -7.25
N VAL A 247 -9.61 17.83 -6.76
CA VAL A 247 -8.23 17.83 -7.23
C VAL A 247 -7.64 16.44 -7.11
N TRP A 248 -6.87 16.03 -8.11
CA TRP A 248 -6.03 14.85 -8.00
C TRP A 248 -4.75 14.99 -8.81
N ASN A 249 -3.71 14.37 -8.28
CA ASN A 249 -2.44 14.06 -8.91
C ASN A 249 -2.00 12.71 -8.35
N ILE A 250 -2.25 11.66 -9.14
CA ILE A 250 -1.92 10.28 -8.78
C ILE A 250 -0.68 9.88 -9.56
N GLU A 251 0.42 9.66 -8.86
CA GLU A 251 1.65 9.15 -9.47
C GLU A 251 1.55 7.63 -9.59
N ILE A 252 1.74 7.14 -10.82
CA ILE A 252 1.63 5.72 -11.16
C ILE A 252 3.04 5.17 -11.38
N LEU A 253 3.46 4.30 -10.47
CA LEU A 253 4.74 3.59 -10.54
C LEU A 253 4.53 2.13 -10.90
N THR A 254 5.32 1.63 -11.85
CA THR A 254 5.34 0.21 -12.22
C THR A 254 6.44 -0.50 -11.45
N ILE A 255 6.12 -1.69 -10.93
CA ILE A 255 7.03 -2.48 -10.11
C ILE A 255 7.35 -3.79 -10.84
N PRO A 256 8.63 -4.01 -11.20
CA PRO A 256 9.08 -5.26 -11.78
C PRO A 256 8.80 -6.47 -10.88
N CYS A 257 8.55 -7.63 -11.49
CA CYS A 257 8.17 -8.85 -10.79
C CYS A 257 9.21 -9.32 -9.76
N LEU A 258 10.50 -9.09 -10.03
CA LEU A 258 11.64 -9.47 -9.17
C LEU A 258 12.15 -8.30 -8.32
N SER A 259 11.39 -7.21 -8.23
CA SER A 259 11.80 -6.04 -7.48
C SER A 259 11.70 -6.28 -5.97
N VAL A 260 12.72 -5.85 -5.22
CA VAL A 260 12.74 -5.91 -3.74
C VAL A 260 11.74 -4.97 -3.08
N VAL A 261 11.21 -3.99 -3.82
CA VAL A 261 10.18 -3.05 -3.35
C VAL A 261 8.76 -3.50 -3.71
N ARG A 262 8.61 -4.72 -4.26
CA ARG A 262 7.31 -5.32 -4.53
C ARG A 262 6.59 -5.65 -3.22
N ALA A 263 5.36 -5.19 -3.09
CA ALA A 263 4.50 -5.56 -1.97
C ALA A 263 4.14 -7.05 -2.04
N PRO A 264 4.15 -7.77 -0.90
CA PRO A 264 3.67 -9.15 -0.84
C PRO A 264 2.19 -9.25 -1.26
N PRO A 265 1.75 -10.42 -1.77
CA PRO A 265 0.34 -10.65 -2.07
C PRO A 265 -0.55 -10.41 -0.85
N GLY A 266 -1.71 -9.77 -1.06
CA GLY A 266 -2.67 -9.44 0.00
C GLY A 266 -2.41 -8.11 0.73
N CYS A 267 -1.29 -7.45 0.46
CA CYS A 267 -0.96 -6.14 1.03
C CYS A 267 -1.44 -5.01 0.10
N LEU A 268 -2.53 -4.31 0.48
CA LEU A 268 -2.99 -3.14 -0.27
C LEU A 268 -2.09 -1.94 -0.01
N GLN A 269 -1.55 -1.80 1.20
CA GLN A 269 -0.49 -0.86 1.52
C GLN A 269 0.76 -1.61 1.96
N TYR A 270 1.92 -1.13 1.53
CA TYR A 270 3.21 -1.70 1.92
C TYR A 270 4.19 -0.61 2.31
N PHE A 271 4.79 -0.77 3.49
CA PHE A 271 5.74 0.14 4.09
C PHE A 271 7.06 -0.59 4.40
N THR A 272 8.13 0.18 4.46
CA THR A 272 9.50 -0.29 4.70
C THR A 272 10.21 0.65 5.67
N GLY A 273 11.30 0.21 6.27
CA GLY A 273 12.05 0.98 7.26
C GLY A 273 11.75 0.53 8.69
N ILE A 274 12.41 1.16 9.67
CA ILE A 274 12.34 0.77 11.09
C ILE A 274 11.23 1.49 11.87
N SER A 275 10.68 2.58 11.34
CA SER A 275 9.55 3.29 11.92
C SER A 275 8.77 4.04 10.84
N GLY A 276 7.50 4.31 11.09
CA GLY A 276 6.66 5.08 10.19
C GLY A 276 5.26 5.31 10.73
N GLN A 277 4.37 5.75 9.85
CA GLN A 277 2.99 6.05 10.17
C GLN A 277 2.07 5.46 9.11
N VAL A 278 0.89 5.02 9.54
CA VAL A 278 -0.19 4.53 8.68
C VAL A 278 -1.49 5.18 9.11
N GLN A 279 -2.39 5.38 8.15
CA GLN A 279 -3.71 5.95 8.37
C GLN A 279 -4.74 5.13 7.61
N SER A 280 -5.95 5.03 8.14
CA SER A 280 -7.08 4.57 7.33
C SER A 280 -7.30 5.51 6.14
N PHE A 281 -7.85 4.97 5.06
CA PHE A 281 -8.32 5.81 3.96
C PHE A 281 -9.34 6.84 4.47
N ASN A 282 -9.23 8.07 3.98
CA ASN A 282 -10.02 9.22 4.36
C ASN A 282 -9.93 9.66 5.84
N PHE A 283 -8.91 9.22 6.60
CA PHE A 283 -8.70 9.68 7.99
C PHE A 283 -8.67 11.21 8.10
N GLN A 284 -7.96 11.89 7.19
CA GLN A 284 -7.89 13.36 7.13
C GLN A 284 -9.23 14.02 6.77
N GLY A 285 -10.14 13.28 6.15
CA GLY A 285 -11.50 13.73 5.82
C GLY A 285 -12.50 13.53 6.96
N GLY A 286 -12.10 12.95 8.09
CA GLY A 286 -12.91 12.88 9.31
C GLY A 286 -13.89 11.71 9.39
N THR A 287 -13.87 10.76 8.46
CA THR A 287 -14.73 9.57 8.47
C THR A 287 -14.04 8.46 7.68
N HIS A 288 -13.89 7.27 8.25
CA HIS A 288 -13.32 6.15 7.49
C HIS A 288 -14.34 5.60 6.49
N LEU A 289 -13.84 4.86 5.51
CA LEU A 289 -14.70 4.24 4.50
C LEU A 289 -15.40 3.00 5.06
N SER A 290 -16.62 2.71 4.59
CA SER A 290 -17.39 1.51 4.94
C SER A 290 -17.14 0.36 3.96
N ASN A 291 -17.43 -0.86 4.38
CA ASN A 291 -17.21 -2.11 3.64
C ASN A 291 -15.74 -2.31 3.22
N MET A 292 -14.81 -1.93 4.08
CA MET A 292 -13.39 -2.10 3.84
C MET A 292 -12.93 -3.46 4.37
N ASP A 293 -12.05 -4.11 3.62
CA ASP A 293 -11.39 -5.35 4.01
C ASP A 293 -10.01 -5.33 3.32
N TYR A 294 -8.99 -4.83 4.03
CA TYR A 294 -7.65 -4.69 3.46
C TYR A 294 -6.54 -4.82 4.50
N SER A 295 -5.36 -5.17 4.01
CA SER A 295 -4.16 -5.32 4.84
C SER A 295 -3.12 -4.24 4.52
N ILE A 296 -2.52 -3.73 5.59
CA ILE A 296 -1.37 -2.84 5.61
C ILE A 296 -0.18 -3.65 6.11
N CYS A 297 0.85 -3.77 5.28
CA CYS A 297 2.01 -4.58 5.57
C CYS A 297 3.24 -3.73 5.81
N VAL A 298 4.06 -4.12 6.78
CA VAL A 298 5.37 -3.51 7.04
C VAL A 298 6.43 -4.57 6.81
N ARG A 299 7.44 -4.27 5.99
CA ARG A 299 8.57 -5.17 5.77
C ARG A 299 9.37 -5.32 7.06
N PRO A 300 9.57 -6.54 7.59
CA PRO A 300 10.50 -6.73 8.69
C PRO A 300 11.92 -6.40 8.23
N GLU A 301 12.56 -5.42 8.86
CA GLU A 301 13.96 -5.07 8.57
C GLU A 301 14.90 -6.04 9.31
N ASP A 302 16.14 -6.14 8.83
CA ASP A 302 17.10 -7.08 9.40
C ASP A 302 17.37 -6.79 10.89
N GLY A 303 17.54 -7.85 11.68
CA GLY A 303 17.70 -7.77 13.13
C GLY A 303 16.46 -7.39 13.94
N MET A 304 15.39 -6.88 13.32
CA MET A 304 14.15 -6.51 14.02
C MET A 304 13.29 -7.74 14.29
N ARG A 305 12.70 -7.85 15.49
CA ARG A 305 11.90 -9.02 15.95
C ARG A 305 10.45 -8.69 16.25
N PHE A 306 10.18 -7.47 16.65
CA PHE A 306 8.86 -7.02 17.06
C PHE A 306 8.46 -5.78 16.26
N ILE A 307 7.16 -5.54 16.17
CA ILE A 307 6.59 -4.27 15.73
C ILE A 307 5.65 -3.75 16.82
N ASP A 308 5.85 -2.50 17.21
CA ASP A 308 5.03 -1.79 18.18
C ASP A 308 4.14 -0.80 17.44
N TRP A 309 2.83 -0.91 17.63
CA TRP A 309 1.82 -0.01 17.10
C TRP A 309 1.32 0.92 18.19
N ALA A 310 1.44 2.22 17.98
CA ALA A 310 0.99 3.26 18.89
C ALA A 310 0.15 4.28 18.10
N PRO A 311 -0.74 5.04 18.74
CA PRO A 311 -1.47 6.09 18.05
C PRO A 311 -0.50 7.20 17.63
N CYS A 312 -0.84 7.93 16.56
CA CYS A 312 -0.09 9.12 16.17
C CYS A 312 -0.22 10.21 17.24
N SER A 313 -1.45 10.45 17.71
CA SER A 313 -1.80 11.36 18.81
C SER A 313 -2.91 10.72 19.66
N PRO A 314 -3.09 11.15 20.93
CA PRO A 314 -4.21 10.68 21.73
C PRO A 314 -5.55 10.96 21.03
N GLY A 315 -6.39 9.94 20.89
CA GLY A 315 -7.69 10.03 20.21
C GLY A 315 -7.65 9.79 18.69
N ASP A 316 -6.49 9.51 18.10
CA ASP A 316 -6.36 9.24 16.67
C ASP A 316 -6.81 7.83 16.26
N VAL A 317 -7.41 7.03 17.15
CA VAL A 317 -7.99 5.72 16.82
C VAL A 317 -9.43 5.68 17.34
N ARG A 318 -10.38 5.85 16.42
CA ARG A 318 -11.82 5.95 16.64
C ARG A 318 -12.54 5.24 15.49
N ILE A 319 -12.84 3.96 15.67
CA ILE A 319 -13.32 3.06 14.63
C ILE A 319 -14.74 2.55 14.90
N SER A 320 -15.18 2.45 16.16
CA SER A 320 -16.51 1.92 16.49
C SER A 320 -17.32 2.82 17.41
N GLY A 321 -16.96 4.11 17.46
CA GLY A 321 -17.70 5.13 18.19
C GLY A 321 -17.82 4.92 19.69
N SER A 322 -17.02 4.07 20.35
CA SER A 322 -17.17 3.80 21.78
C SER A 322 -17.25 5.11 22.61
N PRO A 323 -18.10 5.20 23.65
CA PRO A 323 -18.11 6.38 24.51
C PRO A 323 -16.71 6.54 25.08
N ALA A 324 -16.17 7.76 25.08
CA ALA A 324 -14.86 8.15 25.58
C ALA A 324 -14.65 7.80 27.08
N THR A 325 -14.66 6.52 27.40
CA THR A 325 -14.39 5.96 28.72
C THR A 325 -12.91 5.66 28.74
N SER A 326 -12.09 6.71 28.96
CA SER A 326 -10.62 6.67 29.03
C SER A 326 -10.09 5.33 29.56
N PRO A 327 -9.77 4.37 28.69
CA PRO A 327 -9.13 3.15 29.10
C PRO A 327 -7.64 3.46 29.14
N THR A 328 -6.96 3.06 30.21
CA THR A 328 -5.51 3.23 30.35
C THR A 328 -4.69 2.29 29.43
N MET A 329 -5.36 1.53 28.55
CA MET A 329 -4.81 0.43 27.77
C MET A 329 -5.51 0.27 26.40
N PRO A 330 -4.78 -0.14 25.34
CA PRO A 330 -5.41 -0.62 24.12
C PRO A 330 -6.24 -1.88 24.42
N MET A 331 -7.56 -1.83 24.24
CA MET A 331 -8.47 -2.91 24.61
C MET A 331 -8.86 -3.81 23.41
N PRO A 332 -8.89 -5.14 23.61
CA PRO A 332 -9.48 -6.08 22.65
C PRO A 332 -10.96 -5.80 22.37
N CYS A 333 -11.42 -6.23 21.20
CA CYS A 333 -12.86 -6.32 20.94
C CYS A 333 -13.54 -7.34 21.86
N GLY A 334 -14.55 -6.90 22.61
CA GLY A 334 -15.37 -7.80 23.44
C GLY A 334 -15.46 -7.47 24.93
N ALA A 335 -14.89 -6.35 25.41
CA ALA A 335 -15.28 -5.82 26.73
C ALA A 335 -16.69 -5.18 26.72
N ALA A 336 -17.22 -4.86 25.53
CA ALA A 336 -18.58 -4.37 25.33
C ALA A 336 -19.47 -5.47 24.71
N ALA A 337 -20.66 -5.69 25.29
CA ALA A 337 -21.61 -6.76 24.98
C ALA A 337 -22.36 -6.60 23.63
N THR A 338 -21.79 -5.91 22.65
CA THR A 338 -22.40 -5.64 21.33
C THR A 338 -21.52 -6.18 20.21
N PRO A 339 -22.07 -6.65 19.08
CA PRO A 339 -21.27 -6.97 17.91
C PRO A 339 -20.50 -5.71 17.52
N ILE A 340 -19.18 -5.77 17.56
CA ILE A 340 -18.35 -4.64 17.15
C ILE A 340 -18.03 -4.86 15.67
N PRO A 341 -18.65 -4.09 14.76
CA PRO A 341 -18.61 -4.38 13.34
C PRO A 341 -17.23 -4.10 12.73
N ASP A 342 -16.57 -3.06 13.26
CA ASP A 342 -15.38 -2.48 12.68
C ASP A 342 -14.19 -2.70 13.58
N TYR A 343 -13.08 -3.19 13.02
CA TYR A 343 -11.93 -3.57 13.81
C TYR A 343 -10.63 -3.63 13.02
N LEU A 344 -9.53 -3.46 13.75
CA LEU A 344 -8.18 -3.80 13.37
C LEU A 344 -7.84 -5.21 13.84
N ILE A 345 -7.02 -5.89 13.05
CA ILE A 345 -6.33 -7.10 13.46
C ILE A 345 -4.83 -6.83 13.55
N ILE A 346 -4.24 -7.08 14.72
CA ILE A 346 -2.81 -7.15 14.95
C ILE A 346 -2.52 -8.56 15.46
N MET A 347 -1.97 -9.40 14.58
CA MET A 347 -1.77 -10.83 14.88
C MET A 347 -0.86 -11.02 16.11
N GLY A 348 -1.31 -11.79 17.09
CA GLY A 348 -0.59 -12.02 18.34
C GLY A 348 -0.31 -10.72 19.11
N GLY A 349 -1.20 -9.74 19.00
CA GLY A 349 -1.06 -8.43 19.63
C GLY A 349 -1.06 -8.53 21.15
N VAL A 350 -0.05 -7.94 21.78
CA VAL A 350 0.06 -7.79 23.24
C VAL A 350 0.04 -6.30 23.57
N SER A 351 -0.96 -5.88 24.35
CA SER A 351 -1.10 -4.50 24.84
C SER A 351 -0.16 -4.22 26.02
N TYR A 352 0.61 -3.13 25.95
CA TYR A 352 1.49 -2.67 27.04
C TYR A 352 1.01 -1.34 27.65
N PRO A 353 0.89 -1.22 29.00
CA PRO A 353 0.47 0.00 29.69
C PRO A 353 1.57 1.04 29.84
N MET A 354 1.13 2.25 30.20
CA MET A 354 1.94 3.38 30.61
C MET A 354 2.90 3.05 31.78
N GLY A 355 4.13 3.58 31.73
CA GLY A 355 4.87 3.99 32.94
C GLY A 355 5.72 2.96 33.69
N THR A 356 5.92 1.72 33.21
CA THR A 356 6.97 0.85 33.79
C THR A 356 7.99 0.45 32.72
N PRO A 357 9.28 0.79 32.86
CA PRO A 357 10.34 0.40 31.93
C PRO A 357 10.69 -1.10 32.02
N THR A 358 10.05 -1.83 32.91
CA THR A 358 10.27 -3.25 33.11
C THR A 358 9.29 -4.03 32.25
N ALA A 359 9.83 -4.91 31.42
CA ALA A 359 9.17 -5.95 30.64
C ALA A 359 8.41 -7.00 31.50
N ALA A 360 7.77 -6.55 32.59
CA ALA A 360 6.80 -7.33 33.32
C ALA A 360 5.46 -7.14 32.62
N ILE A 361 5.07 -8.17 31.87
CA ILE A 361 3.69 -8.39 31.42
C ILE A 361 2.77 -8.11 32.62
N PRO A 362 1.94 -7.05 32.61
CA PRO A 362 1.00 -6.82 33.71
C PRO A 362 0.16 -8.08 33.90
N SER A 363 -0.04 -8.50 35.15
CA SER A 363 -1.02 -9.54 35.49
C SER A 363 -2.40 -9.11 34.96
N GLY A 364 -2.81 -9.66 33.83
CA GLY A 364 -4.00 -9.22 33.07
C GLY A 364 -3.78 -8.93 31.58
N THR A 365 -2.60 -9.16 30.98
CA THR A 365 -2.43 -9.05 29.52
C THR A 365 -3.33 -10.02 28.78
N SER A 366 -4.21 -9.46 27.95
CA SER A 366 -4.95 -10.21 26.95
C SER A 366 -4.11 -10.27 25.68
N ILE A 367 -3.77 -11.48 25.23
CA ILE A 367 -3.34 -11.70 23.85
C ILE A 367 -4.61 -11.70 23.02
N THR A 368 -4.72 -10.74 22.11
CA THR A 368 -5.85 -10.65 21.19
C THR A 368 -5.32 -10.38 19.80
N ASP A 369 -6.08 -10.84 18.82
CA ASP A 369 -5.86 -10.44 17.45
C ASP A 369 -6.69 -9.21 17.10
N ARG A 370 -7.85 -8.97 17.73
CA ARG A 370 -8.84 -7.95 17.31
C ARG A 370 -8.92 -6.75 18.25
N PHE A 371 -8.92 -5.55 17.66
CA PHE A 371 -8.95 -4.25 18.33
C PHE A 371 -9.90 -3.30 17.60
N CYS A 372 -10.87 -2.71 18.27
CA CYS A 372 -11.96 -1.96 17.60
C CYS A 372 -12.09 -0.52 18.08
N ASP A 373 -11.52 -0.21 19.24
CA ASP A 373 -11.15 1.16 19.58
C ASP A 373 -9.88 1.07 20.41
N LEU A 374 -8.91 1.92 20.06
CA LEU A 374 -7.72 2.11 20.88
C LEU A 374 -7.81 3.51 21.48
N THR A 375 -8.65 3.66 22.50
CA THR A 375 -8.72 4.93 23.20
C THR A 375 -7.49 5.05 24.09
N PHE A 376 -6.61 6.00 23.77
CA PHE A 376 -5.43 6.31 24.55
C PHE A 376 -5.69 7.60 25.34
N PRO A 377 -5.49 7.63 26.68
CA PRO A 377 -5.68 8.83 27.47
C PRO A 377 -4.81 9.97 26.94
N SER A 378 -5.38 11.17 26.87
CA SER A 378 -4.71 12.41 26.45
C SER A 378 -3.50 12.80 27.31
N ALA A 379 -3.32 12.15 28.48
CA ALA A 379 -2.24 12.44 29.41
C ALA A 379 -0.91 11.70 29.14
N VAL A 380 -0.89 10.61 28.34
CA VAL A 380 0.38 9.85 28.14
C VAL A 380 0.43 9.17 26.76
N THR A 381 1.59 9.30 26.10
CA THR A 381 1.85 8.94 24.69
C THR A 381 2.57 7.59 24.50
N SER A 382 2.72 6.78 25.56
CA SER A 382 3.66 5.64 25.59
C SER A 382 3.04 4.25 25.53
N ALA A 383 1.72 4.11 25.39
CA ALA A 383 1.08 2.80 25.26
C ALA A 383 1.17 2.30 23.81
N TYR A 384 1.36 0.99 23.64
CA TYR A 384 1.50 0.35 22.33
C TYR A 384 0.97 -1.08 22.34
N VAL A 385 0.65 -1.59 21.16
CA VAL A 385 0.37 -3.00 20.90
C VAL A 385 1.59 -3.59 20.19
N ARG A 386 2.25 -4.55 20.82
CA ARG A 386 3.39 -5.27 20.23
C ARG A 386 2.92 -6.53 19.51
N SER A 387 3.44 -6.77 18.32
CA SER A 387 3.35 -8.07 17.65
C SER A 387 4.75 -8.63 17.39
N SER A 388 4.88 -9.94 17.54
CA SER A 388 6.07 -10.73 17.15
C SER A 388 5.80 -11.60 15.91
N VAL A 389 4.57 -11.59 15.41
CA VAL A 389 4.13 -12.45 14.30
C VAL A 389 4.62 -11.87 12.97
N ARG A 390 5.24 -12.71 12.14
CA ARG A 390 5.72 -12.32 10.81
C ARG A 390 4.90 -12.99 9.70
N PRO A 391 4.69 -12.31 8.56
CA PRO A 391 5.05 -10.91 8.30
C PRO A 391 4.25 -9.92 9.17
N PHE A 392 4.78 -8.71 9.39
CA PHE A 392 4.08 -7.68 10.16
C PHE A 392 2.91 -7.14 9.34
N ILE A 393 1.71 -7.55 9.71
CA ILE A 393 0.45 -7.20 9.04
C ILE A 393 -0.48 -6.54 10.06
N LEU A 394 -1.00 -5.38 9.68
CA LEU A 394 -2.16 -4.73 10.28
C LEU A 394 -3.31 -4.89 9.28
N HIS A 395 -4.42 -5.50 9.70
CA HIS A 395 -5.58 -5.66 8.83
C HIS A 395 -6.74 -4.81 9.34
N PHE A 396 -7.45 -4.12 8.46
CA PHE A 396 -8.57 -3.26 8.84
C PHE A 396 -9.84 -3.71 8.12
N ARG A 397 -10.89 -3.89 8.92
CA ARG A 397 -12.20 -4.26 8.43
C ARG A 397 -13.26 -3.29 8.94
N THR A 398 -14.15 -2.88 8.03
CA THR A 398 -15.35 -2.11 8.35
C THR A 398 -16.57 -2.75 7.68
N ASP A 399 -17.72 -2.67 8.31
CA ASP A 399 -18.99 -3.09 7.73
C ASP A 399 -19.70 -1.92 7.04
N SER A 400 -21.00 -2.06 6.75
CA SER A 400 -21.80 -1.02 6.09
C SER A 400 -22.50 -0.04 7.06
N ASN A 401 -22.39 -0.25 8.37
CA ASN A 401 -23.29 0.31 9.36
C ASN A 401 -22.53 1.02 10.48
N GLU A 402 -22.65 2.34 10.52
CA GLU A 402 -22.23 3.10 11.69
C GLU A 402 -23.40 3.30 12.65
N ILE A 403 -23.21 2.95 13.92
CA ILE A 403 -24.25 3.12 14.93
C ILE A 403 -24.11 4.50 15.57
N ALA A 404 -25.16 5.32 15.47
CA ALA A 404 -25.30 6.53 16.26
C ALA A 404 -25.81 6.18 17.67
N ALA A 405 -25.01 6.42 18.71
CA ALA A 405 -25.50 6.42 20.09
C ALA A 405 -25.21 7.76 20.77
N ALA A 406 -26.11 8.16 21.68
CA ALA A 406 -25.88 9.33 22.52
C ALA A 406 -24.59 9.12 23.34
N ASN A 407 -23.66 10.09 23.27
CA ASN A 407 -22.32 10.06 23.88
C ASN A 407 -21.26 9.20 23.17
N MET A 408 -21.46 8.86 21.89
CA MET A 408 -20.44 8.23 21.06
C MET A 408 -19.65 9.27 20.25
N ASP A 409 -18.32 9.14 20.23
CA ASP A 409 -17.46 9.94 19.37
C ASP A 409 -17.67 9.54 17.90
N ALA A 410 -17.59 10.49 16.97
CA ALA A 410 -17.71 10.16 15.55
C ALA A 410 -16.65 9.12 15.13
N SER A 411 -17.02 8.17 14.27
CA SER A 411 -16.07 7.20 13.72
C SER A 411 -15.22 7.82 12.63
N VAL A 412 -13.96 8.14 12.96
CA VAL A 412 -13.02 8.88 12.09
C VAL A 412 -12.06 7.93 11.37
N GLY A 413 -11.78 6.78 11.98
CA GLY A 413 -10.80 5.80 11.52
C GLY A 413 -9.60 5.73 12.46
N PHE A 414 -8.41 5.51 11.90
CA PHE A 414 -7.20 5.43 12.70
C PHE A 414 -5.99 6.13 12.08
N CYS A 415 -5.11 6.59 12.95
CA CYS A 415 -3.71 6.89 12.66
C CYS A 415 -2.84 6.15 13.67
N LEU A 416 -1.96 5.29 13.15
CA LEU A 416 -1.00 4.56 13.96
C LEU A 416 0.42 4.89 13.50
N ARG A 417 1.31 5.14 14.45
CA ARG A 417 2.76 5.06 14.25
C ARG A 417 3.22 3.65 14.58
N TRP A 418 4.18 3.16 13.82
CA TRP A 418 4.82 1.88 14.09
C TRP A 418 6.32 2.04 14.27
N GLN A 419 6.90 1.18 15.10
CA GLN A 419 8.33 1.06 15.30
C GLN A 419 8.71 -0.41 15.41
N GLN A 420 9.72 -0.82 14.65
CA GLN A 420 10.30 -2.13 14.74
C GLN A 420 11.39 -2.16 15.81
N ASN A 421 11.43 -3.23 16.60
CA ASN A 421 12.39 -3.38 17.69
C ASN A 421 13.11 -4.73 17.61
N PRO A 422 14.42 -4.80 17.90
CA PRO A 422 15.17 -6.04 17.94
C PRO A 422 14.88 -6.88 19.20
N GLN A 423 14.36 -6.26 20.27
CA GLN A 423 14.08 -6.86 21.58
C GLN A 423 12.77 -6.36 22.20
#